data_AF-A0A5N0V1B4-F1
#
_entry.id   AF-A0A5N0V1B4-F1
#
_cell.length_a   1.000
_cell.length_b   1.000
_cell.length_c   1.000
_cell.angle_alpha   90.00
_cell.angle_beta   90.00
_cell.angle_gamma   90.00
#
_symmetry.space_group_name_H-M   'P 1'
#
loop_
_entity.id
_entity.type
_entity.pdbx_description
1 polymer ?
#
loop_
_entity_poly.entity_id
_entity_poly.type
_entity_poly.pdbx_seq_one_letter_code
_entity_poly.pdbx_strand_id
1 'polypeptide(L)'
;MVSATTAGAPWIIPLGSAFGKGEIEVRQLGELTVSTYDSLPPEQRAHTAVFAEIYPFAAAAEYSGQLDVYSGHRGYWYFGPPPESVDSVLFAGFDPNLLRPYFTSTTPVVDGLMWLYTGKNQPWRQFWPALRTQ
;
A
#
# COMPACT_ATOMS: atom_id res chain seq x y z
N MET A 1 8.61 57.77 15.41
CA MET A 1 9.23 56.97 14.34
C MET A 1 9.86 55.75 15.00
N VAL A 2 9.53 54.54 14.52
CA VAL A 2 9.96 53.17 14.92
C VAL A 2 9.60 52.77 16.37
N SER A 3 8.80 51.73 16.65
CA SER A 3 9.04 50.27 16.57
C SER A 3 7.88 49.62 17.38
N ALA A 4 7.46 48.36 17.27
CA ALA A 4 7.84 47.20 16.47
C ALA A 4 6.62 46.24 16.47
N THR A 5 6.43 45.53 15.37
CA THR A 5 5.43 44.48 15.20
C THR A 5 5.88 43.22 15.93
N THR A 6 5.07 42.70 16.86
CA THR A 6 5.31 41.41 17.52
C THR A 6 5.06 40.27 16.54
N ALA A 7 6.12 39.62 16.08
CA ALA A 7 6.05 38.38 15.32
C ALA A 7 5.59 37.22 16.22
N GLY A 8 4.54 36.50 15.80
CA GLY A 8 4.06 35.29 16.45
C GLY A 8 5.10 34.17 16.38
N ALA A 9 5.29 33.47 17.50
CA ALA A 9 6.22 32.35 17.61
C ALA A 9 5.77 31.18 16.70
N PRO A 10 6.69 30.55 15.95
CA PRO A 10 6.37 29.43 15.08
C PRO A 10 6.21 28.16 15.92
N TRP A 11 5.00 27.60 15.89
CA TRP A 11 4.62 26.21 16.12
C TRP A 11 5.74 25.24 16.53
N ILE A 12 5.90 25.03 17.84
CA ILE A 12 6.49 23.78 18.34
C ILE A 12 5.42 22.71 18.11
N ILE A 13 5.52 21.94 17.03
CA ILE A 13 4.73 20.71 16.90
C ILE A 13 5.43 19.68 17.78
N PRO A 14 4.86 19.26 18.93
CA PRO A 14 5.43 18.16 19.69
C PRO A 14 5.49 16.93 18.77
N LEU A 15 6.65 16.29 18.68
CA LEU A 15 6.90 15.13 17.81
C LEU A 15 5.72 14.13 17.83
N GLY A 16 5.14 13.86 19.01
CA GLY A 16 4.00 12.95 19.18
C GLY A 16 2.72 13.32 18.40
N SER A 17 2.45 14.59 18.11
CA SER A 17 1.27 14.98 17.31
C SER A 17 1.47 14.81 15.80
N ALA A 18 2.70 14.95 15.32
CA ALA A 18 3.03 14.64 13.92
C ALA A 18 2.99 13.12 13.67
N PHE A 19 3.52 12.33 14.62
CA PHE A 19 3.38 10.87 14.59
C PHE A 19 1.92 10.45 14.71
N GLY A 20 1.13 11.01 15.63
CA GLY A 20 -0.29 10.68 15.78
C GLY A 20 -1.13 11.00 14.54
N LYS A 21 -0.85 12.11 13.83
CA LYS A 21 -1.51 12.39 12.54
C LYS A 21 -1.11 11.39 11.46
N GLY A 22 0.19 11.10 11.32
CA GLY A 22 0.67 10.10 10.36
C GLY A 22 0.17 8.68 10.64
N GLU A 23 0.06 8.28 11.92
CA GLU A 23 -0.50 6.99 12.33
C GLU A 23 -2.01 6.91 12.07
N ILE A 24 -2.75 8.00 12.28
CA ILE A 24 -4.17 8.08 11.91
C ILE A 24 -4.34 7.92 10.39
N GLU A 25 -3.48 8.56 9.60
CA GLU A 25 -3.49 8.46 8.13
C GLU A 25 -3.15 7.03 7.65
N VAL A 26 -2.16 6.38 8.27
CA VAL A 26 -1.79 4.99 7.96
C VAL A 26 -2.89 4.00 8.36
N ARG A 27 -3.56 4.19 9.50
CA ARG A 27 -4.70 3.35 9.88
C ARG A 27 -5.87 3.50 8.91
N GLN A 28 -6.23 4.73 8.56
CA GLN A 28 -7.28 5.02 7.59
C GLN A 28 -6.95 4.41 6.23
N LEU A 29 -5.68 4.42 5.82
CA LEU A 29 -5.25 3.71 4.62
C LEU A 29 -5.48 2.21 4.71
N GLY A 30 -5.17 1.58 5.84
CA GLY A 30 -5.44 0.16 6.06
C GLY A 30 -6.94 -0.15 5.91
N GLU A 31 -7.79 0.62 6.58
CA GLU A 31 -9.26 0.51 6.49
C GLU A 31 -9.77 0.74 5.04
N LEU A 32 -9.21 1.72 4.34
CA LEU A 32 -9.53 1.97 2.93
C LEU A 32 -9.09 0.81 2.03
N THR A 33 -7.93 0.21 2.29
CA THR A 33 -7.42 -0.93 1.52
C THR A 33 -8.35 -2.14 1.68
N VAL A 34 -8.75 -2.45 2.91
CA VAL A 34 -9.67 -3.55 3.23
C VAL A 34 -11.03 -3.32 2.58
N SER A 35 -11.62 -2.13 2.75
CA SER A 35 -12.93 -1.83 2.16
C SER A 35 -12.91 -1.83 0.63
N THR A 36 -11.81 -1.37 0.02
CA THR A 36 -11.61 -1.43 -1.43
C THR A 36 -11.52 -2.88 -1.91
N TYR A 37 -10.73 -3.71 -1.23
CA TYR A 37 -10.64 -5.14 -1.52
C TYR A 37 -11.98 -5.86 -1.38
N ASP A 38 -12.74 -5.55 -0.33
CA ASP A 38 -14.05 -6.15 -0.06
C ASP A 38 -15.14 -5.72 -1.05
N SER A 39 -14.97 -4.58 -1.71
CA SER A 39 -15.86 -4.11 -2.76
C SER A 39 -15.64 -4.78 -4.12
N LEU A 40 -14.56 -5.55 -4.28
CA LEU A 40 -14.33 -6.32 -5.51
C LEU A 40 -15.43 -7.38 -5.69
N PRO A 41 -15.83 -7.67 -6.95
CA PRO A 41 -16.70 -8.81 -7.23
C PRO A 41 -16.16 -10.11 -6.61
N PRO A 42 -16.98 -10.97 -5.98
CA PRO A 42 -16.49 -12.13 -5.23
C PRO A 42 -15.57 -13.06 -6.02
N GLU A 43 -15.88 -13.30 -7.30
CA GLU A 43 -15.05 -14.12 -8.18
C GLU A 43 -13.68 -13.49 -8.42
N GLN A 44 -13.62 -12.17 -8.63
CA GLN A 44 -12.37 -11.46 -8.80
C GLN A 44 -11.57 -11.39 -7.50
N ARG A 45 -12.25 -11.15 -6.37
CA ARG A 45 -11.63 -11.10 -5.04
C ARG A 45 -10.93 -12.42 -4.70
N ALA A 46 -11.50 -13.56 -5.07
CA ALA A 46 -10.91 -14.88 -4.85
C ALA A 46 -9.56 -15.10 -5.54
N HIS A 47 -9.25 -14.32 -6.60
CA HIS A 47 -8.00 -14.40 -7.35
C HIS A 47 -7.11 -13.15 -7.17
N THR A 48 -7.47 -12.26 -6.24
CA THR A 48 -6.76 -11.00 -6.00
C THR A 48 -6.01 -11.05 -4.67
N ALA A 49 -4.71 -10.76 -4.67
CA ALA A 49 -3.97 -10.49 -3.43
C ALA A 49 -3.96 -8.99 -3.10
N VAL A 50 -3.82 -8.66 -1.83
CA VAL A 50 -3.48 -7.30 -1.41
C VAL A 50 -1.96 -7.18 -1.34
N PHE A 51 -1.41 -6.19 -2.05
CA PHE A 51 0.02 -5.90 -2.05
C PHE A 51 0.23 -4.44 -1.64
N ALA A 52 1.15 -4.18 -0.73
CA ALA A 52 1.53 -2.82 -0.38
C ALA A 52 2.98 -2.53 -0.73
N GLU A 53 3.25 -1.34 -1.25
CA GLU A 53 4.61 -0.94 -1.65
C GLU A 53 5.58 -0.91 -0.47
N ILE A 54 5.11 -0.43 0.68
CA ILE A 54 5.94 -0.24 1.88
C ILE A 54 5.34 -0.93 3.10
N TYR A 55 6.22 -1.35 4.03
CA TYR A 55 5.82 -2.10 5.23
C TYR A 55 4.75 -1.43 6.10
N PRO A 56 4.70 -0.09 6.29
CA PRO A 56 3.66 0.52 7.12
C PRO A 56 2.27 0.33 6.51
N PHE A 57 2.18 0.36 5.17
CA PHE A 57 0.92 0.15 4.45
C PHE A 57 0.51 -1.31 4.51
N ALA A 58 1.48 -2.22 4.35
CA ALA A 58 1.24 -3.65 4.49
C ALA A 58 0.69 -4.00 5.88
N ALA A 59 1.38 -3.53 6.92
CA ALA A 59 1.00 -3.77 8.31
C ALA A 59 -0.35 -3.15 8.66
N ALA A 60 -0.66 -1.95 8.14
CA ALA A 60 -1.95 -1.31 8.38
C ALA A 60 -3.11 -2.09 7.76
N ALA A 61 -2.97 -2.56 6.51
CA ALA A 61 -4.00 -3.34 5.85
C ALA A 61 -4.21 -4.70 6.55
N GLU A 62 -3.12 -5.38 6.93
CA GLU A 62 -3.17 -6.66 7.64
C GLU A 62 -3.85 -6.52 9.01
N TYR A 63 -3.49 -5.46 9.76
CA TYR A 63 -4.11 -5.12 11.03
C TYR A 63 -5.62 -4.83 10.91
N SER A 64 -6.04 -4.16 9.83
CA SER A 64 -7.43 -3.76 9.63
C SER A 64 -8.36 -4.89 9.15
N GLY A 65 -7.85 -5.93 8.48
CA GLY A 65 -8.69 -6.85 7.71
C GLY A 65 -8.51 -8.35 7.98
N GLN A 66 -7.50 -8.77 8.76
CA GLN A 66 -7.15 -10.20 8.91
C GLN A 66 -7.03 -10.94 7.55
N LEU A 67 -6.40 -10.29 6.57
CA LEU A 67 -6.18 -10.83 5.23
C LEU A 67 -4.68 -10.91 4.96
N ASP A 68 -4.28 -11.86 4.10
CA ASP A 68 -2.88 -12.00 3.72
C ASP A 68 -2.43 -10.79 2.89
N VAL A 69 -1.49 -10.01 3.43
CA VAL A 69 -0.91 -8.84 2.75
C VAL A 69 0.53 -9.11 2.36
N TYR A 70 0.85 -8.80 1.11
CA TYR A 70 2.16 -9.04 0.53
C TYR A 70 2.92 -7.73 0.34
N SER A 71 4.24 -7.78 0.47
CA SER A 71 5.09 -6.63 0.16
C SER A 71 6.50 -7.09 -0.14
N GLY A 72 7.15 -6.37 -1.06
CA GLY A 72 8.57 -6.52 -1.31
C GLY A 72 9.48 -5.80 -0.30
N HIS A 73 8.89 -5.01 0.60
CA HIS A 73 9.62 -4.09 1.47
C HIS A 73 9.97 -4.73 2.82
N ARG A 74 11.25 -4.66 3.19
CA ARG A 74 11.78 -5.15 4.49
C ARG A 74 11.41 -6.61 4.77
N GLY A 75 10.91 -6.88 5.98
CA GLY A 75 10.60 -8.21 6.48
C GLY A 75 9.55 -8.95 5.68
N TYR A 76 8.59 -8.24 5.07
CA TYR A 76 7.50 -8.85 4.30
C TYR A 76 8.01 -9.69 3.13
N TRP A 77 9.13 -9.28 2.52
CA TRP A 77 9.70 -10.03 1.39
C TRP A 77 10.04 -11.48 1.76
N TYR A 78 10.42 -11.72 3.01
CA TYR A 78 10.80 -13.05 3.50
C TYR A 78 9.61 -13.97 3.80
N PHE A 79 8.38 -13.45 3.86
CA PHE A 79 7.17 -14.28 3.98
C PHE A 79 6.77 -14.94 2.66
N GLY A 80 7.39 -14.51 1.56
CA GLY A 80 7.20 -15.10 0.24
C GLY A 80 6.09 -14.43 -0.57
N PRO A 81 5.94 -14.83 -1.84
CA PRO A 81 4.95 -14.25 -2.73
C PRO A 81 3.54 -14.80 -2.48
N PRO A 82 2.52 -14.18 -3.11
CA PRO A 82 1.19 -14.79 -3.22
C PRO A 82 1.21 -16.20 -3.86
N PRO A 83 0.17 -17.02 -3.61
CA PRO A 83 -0.01 -18.30 -4.30
C PRO A 83 -0.04 -18.14 -5.82
N GLU A 84 0.43 -19.15 -6.56
CA GLU A 84 0.47 -19.07 -8.04
C GLU A 84 -0.90 -18.95 -8.71
N SER A 85 -1.98 -19.36 -8.01
CA SER A 85 -3.38 -19.21 -8.43
C SER A 85 -3.92 -17.79 -8.32
N VAL A 86 -3.20 -16.88 -7.65
CA VAL A 86 -3.53 -15.45 -7.58
C VAL A 86 -2.93 -14.78 -8.80
N ASP A 87 -3.78 -14.26 -9.68
CA ASP A 87 -3.40 -13.62 -10.94
C ASP A 87 -3.62 -12.11 -10.97
N SER A 88 -4.18 -11.57 -9.88
CA SER A 88 -4.58 -10.17 -9.74
C SER A 88 -4.06 -9.61 -8.41
N VAL A 89 -3.85 -8.29 -8.37
CA VAL A 89 -3.33 -7.59 -7.19
C VAL A 89 -4.05 -6.27 -7.01
N LEU A 90 -4.65 -6.06 -5.84
CA LEU A 90 -4.97 -4.73 -5.35
C LEU A 90 -3.70 -4.17 -4.69
N PHE A 91 -3.05 -3.23 -5.38
CA PHE A 91 -1.82 -2.62 -4.94
C PHE A 91 -2.11 -1.29 -4.24
N ALA A 92 -1.50 -1.07 -3.07
CA ALA A 92 -1.51 0.21 -2.36
C ALA A 92 -0.08 0.77 -2.26
N GLY A 93 0.15 1.97 -2.78
CA GLY A 93 1.49 2.54 -2.86
C GLY A 93 1.55 3.89 -3.56
N PHE A 94 2.73 4.23 -4.05
CA PHE A 94 3.08 5.48 -4.69
C PHE A 94 3.55 5.29 -6.13
N ASP A 95 4.27 4.20 -6.44
CA ASP A 95 4.76 3.91 -7.79
C ASP A 95 3.93 2.83 -8.50
N PRO A 96 3.00 3.21 -9.40
CA PRO A 96 2.23 2.25 -10.16
C PRO A 96 3.06 1.46 -11.18
N ASN A 97 4.33 1.76 -11.39
CA ASN A 97 5.20 1.01 -12.30
C ASN A 97 5.88 -0.18 -11.62
N LEU A 98 5.83 -0.31 -10.29
CA LEU A 98 6.51 -1.38 -9.57
C LEU A 98 6.07 -2.78 -10.04
N LEU A 99 4.76 -3.01 -10.13
CA LEU A 99 4.20 -4.30 -10.55
C LEU A 99 3.85 -4.36 -12.03
N ARG A 100 3.69 -3.21 -12.69
CA ARG A 100 3.18 -3.10 -14.06
C ARG A 100 3.88 -4.02 -15.09
N PRO A 101 5.20 -4.23 -15.07
CA PRO A 101 5.85 -5.15 -16.01
C PRO A 101 5.37 -6.61 -15.94
N TYR A 102 4.76 -7.03 -14.83
CA TYR A 102 4.40 -8.41 -14.54
C TYR A 102 2.91 -8.72 -14.73
N PHE A 103 2.12 -7.72 -15.16
CA PHE A 103 0.68 -7.83 -15.33
C PHE A 103 0.26 -7.27 -16.69
N THR A 104 -0.86 -7.77 -17.20
CA THR A 104 -1.38 -7.40 -18.52
C THR A 104 -2.14 -6.07 -18.47
N SER A 105 -2.83 -5.80 -17.36
CA SER A 105 -3.62 -4.58 -17.17
C SER A 105 -3.34 -3.92 -15.83
N THR A 106 -3.53 -2.60 -15.79
CA THR A 106 -3.44 -1.77 -14.58
C THR A 106 -4.55 -0.73 -14.64
N THR A 107 -5.44 -0.75 -13.64
CA THR A 107 -6.56 0.18 -13.53
C THR A 107 -6.42 0.97 -12.22
N PRO A 108 -6.40 2.33 -12.24
CA PRO A 108 -6.46 3.10 -11.01
C PRO A 108 -7.82 2.87 -10.32
N VAL A 109 -7.78 2.60 -9.01
CA VAL A 109 -8.97 2.37 -8.18
C VAL A 109 -9.16 3.53 -7.21
N VAL A 110 -8.06 3.99 -6.61
CA VAL A 110 -7.99 5.23 -5.84
C VAL A 110 -6.87 6.06 -6.45
N ASP A 111 -7.21 7.24 -6.94
CA ASP A 111 -6.28 8.09 -7.67
C ASP A 111 -5.00 8.36 -6.84
N GLY A 112 -3.85 8.13 -7.45
CA GLY A 112 -2.53 8.30 -6.83
C GLY A 112 -2.18 7.36 -5.67
N LEU A 113 -3.01 6.36 -5.35
CA LEU A 113 -2.81 5.54 -4.15
C LEU A 113 -3.06 4.04 -4.33
N MET A 114 -4.06 3.65 -5.13
CA MET A 114 -4.39 2.24 -5.34
C MET A 114 -4.65 1.91 -6.81
N TRP A 115 -4.12 0.76 -7.21
CA TRP A 115 -4.27 0.24 -8.57
C TRP A 115 -4.61 -1.25 -8.51
N LEU A 116 -5.51 -1.66 -9.40
CA LEU A 116 -5.82 -3.07 -9.63
C LEU A 116 -5.00 -3.55 -10.83
N TYR A 117 -4.09 -4.48 -10.57
CA TYR A 117 -3.35 -5.20 -11.59
C TYR A 117 -4.04 -6.53 -11.88
N THR A 118 -4.17 -6.89 -13.14
CA THR A 118 -4.79 -8.17 -13.54
C THR A 118 -4.02 -8.84 -14.66
N GLY A 119 -4.18 -10.17 -14.76
CA GLY A 119 -3.55 -10.98 -15.79
C GLY A 119 -2.04 -11.06 -15.59
N LYS A 120 -1.61 -11.55 -14.42
CA LYS A 120 -0.22 -11.92 -14.12
C LYS A 120 0.38 -12.71 -15.30
N ASN A 121 1.47 -12.22 -15.87
CA ASN A 121 2.03 -12.74 -17.12
C ASN A 121 3.15 -13.78 -16.94
N GLN A 122 3.59 -14.03 -15.71
CA GLN A 122 4.59 -15.04 -15.37
C GLN A 122 4.40 -15.54 -13.91
N PRO A 123 4.96 -16.70 -13.52
CA PRO A 123 4.83 -17.21 -12.15
C PRO A 123 5.41 -16.24 -11.11
N TRP A 124 4.77 -16.14 -9.95
CA TRP A 124 5.21 -15.29 -8.84
C TRP A 124 6.65 -15.55 -8.46
N ARG A 125 7.04 -16.82 -8.38
CA ARG A 125 8.42 -17.22 -8.06
C ARG A 125 9.47 -16.64 -9.01
N GLN A 126 9.12 -16.31 -10.25
CA GLN A 126 10.07 -15.77 -11.22
C GLN A 126 10.39 -14.29 -10.98
N PHE A 127 9.41 -13.48 -10.57
CA PHE A 127 9.62 -12.04 -10.37
C PHE A 127 9.65 -11.59 -8.91
N TRP A 128 9.22 -12.41 -7.97
CA TRP A 128 9.33 -12.10 -6.54
C TRP A 128 10.74 -11.65 -6.11
N PRO A 129 11.84 -12.26 -6.59
CA PRO A 129 13.19 -11.78 -6.25
C PRO A 129 13.47 -10.34 -6.67
N ALA A 130 12.85 -9.88 -7.76
CA ALA A 130 13.03 -8.53 -8.29
C ALA A 130 12.22 -7.48 -7.51
N LEU A 131 11.21 -7.90 -6.73
CA LEU A 131 10.38 -6.99 -5.94
C LEU A 131 11.00 -6.58 -4.60
N ARG A 132 12.18 -7.11 -4.23
CA ARG A 132 12.80 -6.84 -2.94
C ARG A 132 13.25 -5.38 -2.81
N THR A 133 12.77 -4.70 -1.78
CA THR A 133 13.13 -3.32 -1.43
C THR A 133 13.50 -3.18 0.05
N GLN A 134 14.21 -2.09 0.39
CA GLN A 134 14.75 -1.78 1.73
C GLN A 134 13.78 -0.95 2.56
#